data_AF-A0A8J6VXE3-F1
#
_entry.id   AF-A0A8J6VXE3-F1
#
_cell.length_a   1.000
_cell.length_b   1.000
_cell.length_c   1.000
_cell.angle_alpha   90.00
_cell.angle_beta   90.00
_cell.angle_gamma   90.00
#
_symmetry.space_group_name_H-M   'P 1'
#
loop_
_entity.id
_entity.type
_entity.pdbx_description
1 polymer ?
#
loop_
_entity_poly.entity_id
_entity_poly.type
_entity_poly.pdbx_seq_one_letter_code
_entity_poly.pdbx_strand_id
1 'polypeptide(L)'
;MSCIKSLFCYTSISLALASELAIALNLTVTITPSTATTLSENGKRSVYQQARKPSPPPPPTNPGSSAAGGRRNPTACPQDAVAETTRPSLTAFSPTSKPGLTVAAHPTFLVYVPKTSAKTAEFSLRNRAAQGIYRTTIALSNTPDIISITLPDQVAPLEIGRTYVWSFAVICNPTDRVADQFVTGIVQRTKLSLARLRQIEQTPPRQRLVLYQEDRIWYDPLALLFELKRSQTNDSDISRAWREFLQAGGMETMMNISPARPR
;
A
#
# COMPACT_ATOMS: atom_id res chain seq x y z
N MET A 1 69.49 -6.02 -35.98
CA MET A 1 69.45 -4.57 -36.34
C MET A 1 68.86 -3.85 -35.13
N SER A 2 69.56 -3.75 -34.01
CA SER A 2 70.75 -2.94 -33.71
C SER A 2 70.57 -1.44 -33.97
N CYS A 3 70.90 -0.71 -32.91
CA CYS A 3 71.51 0.62 -32.89
C CYS A 3 70.59 1.85 -32.89
N ILE A 4 70.87 2.94 -32.17
CA ILE A 4 71.73 3.23 -31.00
C ILE A 4 71.60 4.75 -30.78
N LYS A 5 71.63 5.16 -29.49
CA LYS A 5 72.18 6.39 -28.89
C LYS A 5 72.08 7.73 -29.65
N SER A 6 71.47 8.69 -28.97
CA SER A 6 72.10 9.94 -28.47
C SER A 6 73.49 10.29 -29.04
N LEU A 7 73.69 11.55 -29.47
CA LEU A 7 74.72 12.46 -28.91
C LEU A 7 74.81 13.83 -29.66
N PHE A 8 74.69 14.95 -28.91
CA PHE A 8 75.50 16.20 -28.91
C PHE A 8 75.46 17.14 -30.15
N CYS A 9 75.70 18.47 -30.13
CA CYS A 9 75.92 19.59 -29.19
C CYS A 9 76.16 20.83 -30.13
N TYR A 10 75.79 22.09 -29.88
CA TYR A 10 76.52 23.08 -29.07
C TYR A 10 75.85 24.47 -29.25
N THR A 11 75.62 25.13 -28.11
CA THR A 11 75.76 26.57 -27.79
C THR A 11 75.27 27.68 -28.73
N SER A 12 74.44 28.57 -28.15
CA SER A 12 74.80 30.00 -28.05
C SER A 12 74.02 30.68 -26.92
N ILE A 13 74.78 31.39 -26.07
CA ILE A 13 74.43 32.19 -24.90
C ILE A 13 73.73 33.49 -25.34
N SER A 14 72.76 33.98 -24.56
CA SER A 14 72.65 35.41 -24.23
C SER A 14 71.67 35.65 -23.06
N LEU A 15 72.19 36.27 -22.02
CA LEU A 15 71.48 36.76 -20.82
C LEU A 15 70.53 37.91 -21.19
N ALA A 16 69.34 37.95 -20.57
CA ALA A 16 68.59 39.18 -20.40
C ALA A 16 67.77 39.14 -19.09
N LEU A 17 68.30 39.88 -18.12
CA LEU A 17 67.71 40.62 -16.99
C LEU A 17 66.20 40.46 -16.68
N ALA A 18 65.98 40.01 -15.44
CA ALA A 18 65.16 40.61 -14.38
C ALA A 18 63.80 41.26 -14.72
N SER A 19 62.74 40.68 -14.15
CA SER A 19 61.74 41.42 -13.35
C SER A 19 60.81 40.44 -12.64
N GLU A 20 60.99 40.27 -11.33
CA GLU A 20 60.00 39.63 -10.48
C GLU A 20 58.83 40.60 -10.27
N LEU A 21 57.66 40.28 -10.83
CA LEU A 21 56.39 40.86 -10.37
C LEU A 21 55.79 39.91 -9.32
N ALA A 22 56.03 40.22 -8.05
CA ALA A 22 55.23 39.71 -6.95
C ALA A 22 53.84 40.37 -7.01
N ILE A 23 52.88 39.68 -7.62
CA ILE A 23 51.46 40.06 -7.49
C ILE A 23 50.94 39.42 -6.20
N ALA A 24 51.06 40.14 -5.09
CA ALA A 24 50.34 39.83 -3.87
C ALA A 24 48.86 40.21 -4.06
N LEU A 25 48.05 39.25 -4.49
CA LEU A 25 46.59 39.36 -4.43
C LEU A 25 46.14 39.08 -2.99
N ASN A 26 46.02 40.15 -2.20
CA ASN A 26 45.29 40.12 -0.93
C ASN A 26 43.80 39.96 -1.24
N LEU A 27 43.34 38.73 -1.39
CA LEU A 27 41.91 38.40 -1.34
C LEU A 27 41.48 38.42 0.12
N THR A 28 41.06 39.60 0.60
CA THR A 28 40.23 39.70 1.79
C THR A 28 38.86 39.10 1.46
N VAL A 29 38.70 37.81 1.75
CA VAL A 29 37.38 37.17 1.75
C VAL A 29 36.62 37.75 2.93
N THR A 30 35.74 38.71 2.65
CA THR A 30 34.68 39.11 3.58
C THR A 30 33.71 37.94 3.67
N ILE A 31 33.91 37.10 4.69
CA ILE A 31 32.97 36.05 5.08
C ILE A 31 31.74 36.80 5.62
N THR A 32 30.78 37.10 4.74
CA THR A 32 29.44 37.44 5.23
C THR A 32 28.95 36.20 5.98
N PRO A 33 28.47 36.33 7.24
CA PRO A 33 27.83 35.22 7.90
C PRO A 33 26.59 34.89 7.08
N SER A 34 26.69 33.88 6.22
CA SER A 34 25.53 33.20 5.69
C SER A 34 24.79 32.73 6.92
N THR A 35 23.67 33.36 7.22
CA THR A 35 22.69 32.86 8.17
C THR A 35 22.47 31.41 7.77
N ALA A 36 22.97 30.49 8.61
CA ALA A 36 22.64 29.09 8.52
C ALA A 36 21.12 29.06 8.52
N THR A 37 20.53 28.81 7.35
CA THR A 37 19.10 28.55 7.27
C THR A 37 18.94 27.28 8.07
N THR A 38 18.43 27.43 9.28
CA THR A 38 17.99 26.33 10.11
C THR A 38 17.12 25.47 9.22
N LEU A 39 17.60 24.28 8.87
CA LEU A 39 16.76 23.23 8.33
C LEU A 39 15.71 23.00 9.40
N SER A 40 14.54 23.61 9.19
CA SER A 40 13.36 23.40 9.98
C SER A 40 13.09 21.90 9.97
N GLU A 41 13.30 21.24 11.12
CA GLU A 41 12.76 19.93 11.45
C GLU A 41 11.24 19.99 11.39
N ASN A 42 10.67 20.06 10.19
CA ASN A 42 9.26 19.85 9.94
C ASN A 42 8.99 18.34 9.80
N GLY A 43 9.63 17.53 10.65
CA GLY A 43 9.47 16.09 10.71
C GLY A 43 8.40 15.73 11.73
N LYS A 44 7.11 15.75 11.31
CA LYS A 44 5.96 15.10 12.00
C LYS A 44 4.59 15.34 11.36
N ARG A 45 4.50 16.01 10.19
CA ARG A 45 3.20 16.17 9.52
C ARG A 45 2.72 14.84 8.95
N SER A 46 1.51 14.44 9.33
CA SER A 46 0.87 13.22 8.80
C SER A 46 0.71 13.36 7.29
N VAL A 47 1.14 12.31 6.60
CA VAL A 47 1.04 12.09 5.16
C VAL A 47 -0.41 12.24 4.66
N TYR A 48 -1.40 11.83 5.46
CA TYR A 48 -2.83 11.91 5.12
C TYR A 48 -3.48 13.24 5.53
N GLN A 49 -2.84 14.05 6.38
CA GLN A 49 -3.37 15.36 6.79
C GLN A 49 -3.11 16.49 5.80
N GLN A 50 -2.19 16.30 4.84
CA GLN A 50 -1.89 17.29 3.80
C GLN A 50 -2.82 17.18 2.58
N ALA A 51 -3.56 16.08 2.45
CA ALA A 51 -4.58 15.92 1.42
C ALA A 51 -5.92 16.52 1.88
N ARG A 52 -6.53 17.36 1.04
CA ARG A 52 -7.82 18.02 1.28
C ARG A 52 -8.88 16.97 1.65
N LYS A 53 -9.36 16.97 2.91
CA LYS A 53 -10.35 16.02 3.44
C LYS A 53 -11.63 16.02 2.58
N PRO A 54 -11.96 14.94 1.85
CA PRO A 54 -13.32 14.75 1.36
C PRO A 54 -14.21 14.34 2.54
N SER A 55 -15.40 14.92 2.66
CA SER A 55 -16.39 14.53 3.65
C SER A 55 -16.80 13.06 3.41
N PRO A 56 -16.77 12.17 4.42
CA PRO A 56 -17.30 10.83 4.27
C PRO A 56 -18.83 10.91 4.07
N PRO A 57 -19.40 10.26 3.03
CA PRO A 57 -20.84 10.04 2.98
C PRO A 57 -21.25 9.10 4.14
N PRO A 58 -22.51 9.17 4.63
CA PRO A 58 -22.98 8.28 5.68
C PRO A 58 -22.83 6.81 5.26
N PRO A 59 -22.52 5.91 6.21
CA PRO A 59 -22.29 4.50 5.89
C PRO A 59 -23.56 3.89 5.26
N PRO A 60 -23.46 3.28 4.05
CA PRO A 60 -24.50 2.41 3.56
C PRO A 60 -24.52 1.15 4.44
N THR A 61 -25.68 0.83 4.98
CA THR A 61 -25.97 -0.48 5.55
C THR A 61 -25.77 -1.54 4.47
N ASN A 62 -24.90 -2.54 4.72
CA ASN A 62 -24.80 -3.72 3.86
C ASN A 62 -26.22 -4.30 3.66
N PRO A 63 -26.73 -4.43 2.42
CA PRO A 63 -28.04 -5.01 2.20
C PRO A 63 -27.95 -6.51 2.41
N GLY A 64 -28.49 -6.95 3.54
CA GLY A 64 -28.62 -8.35 3.91
C GLY A 64 -29.66 -8.55 5.02
N SER A 65 -30.71 -7.72 5.06
CA SER A 65 -31.90 -7.96 5.87
C SER A 65 -33.14 -8.01 4.97
N SER A 66 -33.34 -9.14 4.30
CA SER A 66 -34.69 -9.60 3.98
C SER A 66 -35.20 -10.38 5.18
N ALA A 67 -36.34 -9.95 5.73
CA ALA A 67 -36.85 -10.36 7.04
C ALA A 67 -37.57 -11.72 7.04
N ALA A 68 -37.73 -12.22 8.28
CA ALA A 68 -38.66 -13.23 8.78
C ALA A 68 -38.33 -14.72 8.57
N GLY A 69 -37.51 -15.25 9.47
CA GLY A 69 -37.31 -16.68 9.69
C GLY A 69 -36.24 -16.98 10.73
N GLY A 70 -36.48 -16.62 12.00
CA GLY A 70 -35.80 -17.17 13.19
C GLY A 70 -34.28 -17.43 13.15
N ARG A 71 -33.44 -16.51 12.66
CA ARG A 71 -31.98 -16.65 12.76
C ARG A 71 -31.42 -15.81 13.91
N ARG A 72 -30.82 -16.48 14.90
CA ARG A 72 -30.02 -15.84 15.93
C ARG A 72 -28.65 -15.51 15.34
N ASN A 73 -28.43 -14.22 15.05
CA ASN A 73 -27.16 -13.57 14.73
C ASN A 73 -26.52 -13.88 13.34
N PRO A 74 -26.56 -12.95 12.36
CA PRO A 74 -26.05 -13.13 11.00
C PRO A 74 -24.54 -12.84 10.85
N THR A 75 -23.73 -12.91 11.92
CA THR A 75 -22.34 -12.42 11.91
C THR A 75 -21.26 -13.47 12.19
N ALA A 76 -21.63 -14.73 12.43
CA ALA A 76 -20.72 -15.83 12.75
C ALA A 76 -21.23 -17.18 12.23
N CYS A 77 -20.36 -18.20 12.19
CA CYS A 77 -20.79 -19.55 11.87
C CYS A 77 -21.71 -20.11 12.99
N PRO A 78 -22.66 -21.01 12.68
CA PRO A 78 -23.58 -21.55 13.69
C PRO A 78 -22.89 -22.27 14.85
N GLN A 79 -21.71 -22.86 14.62
CA GLN A 79 -20.93 -23.54 15.66
C GLN A 79 -20.11 -22.59 16.54
N ASP A 80 -20.02 -21.30 16.18
CA ASP A 80 -19.24 -20.33 16.91
C ASP A 80 -20.03 -19.75 18.08
N ALA A 81 -19.38 -19.64 19.24
CA ALA A 81 -19.94 -18.88 20.35
C ALA A 81 -20.17 -17.42 19.90
N VAL A 82 -21.31 -16.86 20.31
CA VAL A 82 -21.71 -15.48 19.96
C VAL A 82 -20.57 -14.52 20.29
N ALA A 83 -20.00 -13.90 19.25
CA ALA A 83 -19.07 -12.81 19.45
C ALA A 83 -19.80 -11.68 20.19
N GLU A 84 -19.19 -11.16 21.24
CA GLU A 84 -19.66 -9.93 21.89
C GLU A 84 -19.88 -8.84 20.82
N THR A 85 -20.94 -8.04 20.97
CA THR A 85 -21.30 -6.96 20.03
C THR A 85 -20.19 -5.91 19.83
N THR A 86 -19.17 -5.93 20.68
CA THR A 86 -17.98 -5.08 20.65
C THR A 86 -16.88 -5.57 19.71
N ARG A 87 -16.94 -6.79 19.16
CA ARG A 87 -15.89 -7.30 18.24
C ARG A 87 -16.29 -7.10 16.78
N PRO A 88 -15.35 -6.73 15.89
CA PRO A 88 -15.65 -6.58 14.47
C PRO A 88 -16.05 -7.92 13.85
N SER A 89 -17.03 -7.89 12.94
CA SER A 89 -17.45 -9.03 12.14
C SER A 89 -16.53 -9.23 10.92
N LEU A 90 -16.76 -10.29 10.15
CA LEU A 90 -16.10 -10.51 8.86
C LEU A 90 -16.18 -9.22 8.01
N THR A 91 -15.03 -8.67 7.63
CA THR A 91 -14.97 -7.32 7.02
C THR A 91 -14.04 -7.33 5.81
N ALA A 92 -14.56 -6.89 4.66
CA ALA A 92 -13.77 -6.62 3.47
C ALA A 92 -13.10 -5.24 3.55
N PHE A 93 -11.80 -5.15 3.24
CA PHE A 93 -11.12 -3.87 3.10
C PHE A 93 -11.30 -3.29 1.69
N SER A 94 -12.57 -3.13 1.30
CA SER A 94 -12.99 -2.53 0.03
C SER A 94 -13.81 -1.29 0.32
N PRO A 95 -13.79 -0.25 -0.54
CA PRO A 95 -14.74 0.84 -0.42
C PRO A 95 -16.15 0.30 -0.62
N THR A 96 -17.10 0.84 0.13
CA THR A 96 -18.51 0.39 0.16
C THR A 96 -19.39 1.08 -0.87
N SER A 97 -19.01 2.28 -1.31
CA SER A 97 -19.84 3.13 -2.18
C SER A 97 -19.43 3.12 -3.66
N LYS A 98 -18.19 2.75 -3.97
CA LYS A 98 -17.61 2.81 -5.32
C LYS A 98 -16.59 1.68 -5.51
N PRO A 99 -16.28 1.27 -6.76
CA PRO A 99 -15.16 0.38 -7.02
C PRO A 99 -13.86 0.93 -6.42
N GLY A 100 -13.12 0.11 -5.69
CA GLY A 100 -11.73 0.44 -5.36
C GLY A 100 -10.87 0.37 -6.62
N LEU A 101 -10.03 1.37 -6.82
CA LEU A 101 -9.12 1.41 -7.96
C LEU A 101 -7.82 0.67 -7.65
N THR A 102 -7.26 0.03 -8.67
CA THR A 102 -5.91 -0.55 -8.61
C THR A 102 -5.12 -0.26 -9.88
N VAL A 103 -3.80 -0.15 -9.79
CA VAL A 103 -2.93 -0.10 -10.97
C VAL A 103 -2.25 -1.45 -11.24
N ALA A 104 -2.14 -2.28 -10.21
CA ALA A 104 -1.64 -3.65 -10.29
C ALA A 104 -2.43 -4.50 -11.31
N ALA A 105 -1.69 -5.28 -12.08
CA ALA A 105 -2.24 -6.34 -12.92
C ALA A 105 -2.86 -7.47 -12.08
N HIS A 106 -2.24 -7.71 -10.92
CA HIS A 106 -2.53 -8.78 -9.99
C HIS A 106 -2.67 -8.17 -8.58
N PRO A 107 -3.84 -7.59 -8.26
CA PRO A 107 -4.03 -6.86 -7.02
C PRO A 107 -4.03 -7.79 -5.80
N THR A 108 -3.79 -7.18 -4.64
CA THR A 108 -3.93 -7.81 -3.33
C THR A 108 -5.21 -7.34 -2.65
N PHE A 109 -5.96 -8.28 -2.10
CA PHE A 109 -7.20 -8.07 -1.36
C PHE A 109 -6.96 -8.36 0.12
N LEU A 110 -7.53 -7.54 1.01
CA LEU A 110 -7.45 -7.77 2.44
C LEU A 110 -8.85 -8.02 3.02
N VAL A 111 -8.95 -9.00 3.91
CA VAL A 111 -10.18 -9.36 4.62
C VAL A 111 -9.86 -9.62 6.08
N TYR A 112 -10.58 -8.97 7.00
CA TYR A 112 -10.52 -9.32 8.41
C TYR A 112 -11.45 -10.48 8.69
N VAL A 113 -10.89 -11.55 9.23
CA VAL A 113 -11.62 -12.74 9.66
C VAL A 113 -11.67 -12.75 11.19
N PRO A 114 -12.86 -12.68 11.80
CA PRO A 114 -13.00 -12.78 13.25
C PRO A 114 -12.66 -14.20 13.73
N LYS A 115 -12.58 -14.40 15.05
CA LYS A 115 -12.41 -15.72 15.63
C LYS A 115 -13.54 -16.64 15.15
N THR A 116 -13.19 -17.79 14.58
CA THR A 116 -14.14 -18.77 14.06
C THR A 116 -13.62 -20.20 14.20
N SER A 117 -14.52 -21.17 14.29
CA SER A 117 -14.26 -22.60 14.25
C SER A 117 -14.04 -23.14 12.82
N ALA A 118 -14.48 -22.38 11.81
CA ALA A 118 -14.28 -22.71 10.40
C ALA A 118 -12.80 -22.93 10.08
N LYS A 119 -12.51 -23.97 9.30
CA LYS A 119 -11.12 -24.35 8.96
C LYS A 119 -10.62 -23.73 7.67
N THR A 120 -11.54 -23.33 6.80
CA THR A 120 -11.21 -22.80 5.49
C THR A 120 -12.11 -21.61 5.16
N ALA A 121 -11.68 -20.86 4.16
CA ALA A 121 -12.47 -19.87 3.46
C ALA A 121 -12.26 -20.04 1.97
N GLU A 122 -13.14 -19.44 1.19
CA GLU A 122 -13.04 -19.37 -0.26
C GLU A 122 -12.92 -17.92 -0.70
N PHE A 123 -11.93 -17.64 -1.55
CA PHE A 123 -11.86 -16.40 -2.30
C PHE A 123 -12.29 -16.67 -3.74
N SER A 124 -13.14 -15.82 -4.30
CA SER A 124 -13.50 -15.87 -5.71
C SER A 124 -13.46 -14.49 -6.34
N LEU A 125 -13.12 -14.44 -7.63
CA LEU A 125 -13.09 -13.24 -8.45
C LEU A 125 -13.83 -13.53 -9.77
N ARG A 126 -14.72 -12.63 -10.15
CA ARG A 126 -15.50 -12.72 -11.40
C ARG A 126 -15.59 -11.39 -12.12
N ASN A 127 -15.81 -11.42 -13.43
CA ASN A 127 -16.13 -10.22 -14.20
C ASN A 127 -17.61 -9.82 -14.04
N ARG A 128 -18.00 -8.69 -14.66
CA ARG A 128 -19.39 -8.22 -14.65
C ARG A 128 -20.39 -9.19 -15.31
N ALA A 129 -19.94 -10.02 -16.25
CA ALA A 129 -20.75 -11.06 -16.87
C ALA A 129 -20.90 -12.32 -15.99
N ALA A 130 -20.48 -12.25 -14.72
CA ALA A 130 -20.47 -13.35 -13.76
C ALA A 130 -19.59 -14.55 -14.14
N GLN A 131 -18.71 -14.40 -15.14
CA GLN A 131 -17.71 -15.40 -15.47
C GLN A 131 -16.62 -15.40 -14.41
N GLY A 132 -16.34 -16.57 -13.84
CA GLY A 132 -15.27 -16.77 -12.87
C GLY A 132 -13.90 -16.60 -13.52
N ILE A 133 -13.03 -15.84 -12.86
CA ILE A 133 -11.64 -15.58 -13.27
C ILE A 133 -10.67 -16.34 -12.38
N TYR A 134 -10.95 -16.33 -11.08
CA TYR A 134 -10.11 -17.00 -10.10
C TYR A 134 -10.95 -17.47 -8.93
N ARG A 135 -10.58 -18.62 -8.36
CA ARG A 135 -11.17 -19.19 -7.16
C ARG A 135 -10.10 -19.98 -6.43
N THR A 136 -10.03 -19.82 -5.11
CA THR A 136 -9.09 -20.58 -4.28
C THR A 136 -9.63 -20.79 -2.88
N THR A 137 -9.15 -21.85 -2.23
CA THR A 137 -9.45 -22.16 -0.83
C THR A 137 -8.28 -21.74 0.05
N ILE A 138 -8.57 -21.06 1.14
CA ILE A 138 -7.62 -20.50 2.08
C ILE A 138 -7.79 -21.19 3.43
N ALA A 139 -6.69 -21.66 4.02
CA ALA A 139 -6.73 -22.24 5.37
C ALA A 139 -6.86 -21.13 6.44
N LEU A 140 -7.79 -21.30 7.38
CA LEU A 140 -8.03 -20.40 8.50
C LEU A 140 -7.38 -20.95 9.78
N SER A 141 -6.04 -20.98 9.83
CA SER A 141 -5.32 -21.54 10.98
C SER A 141 -5.16 -20.58 12.14
N ASN A 142 -5.21 -19.26 11.88
CA ASN A 142 -4.90 -18.22 12.87
C ASN A 142 -5.95 -17.10 12.81
N THR A 143 -7.09 -17.28 13.49
CA THR A 143 -8.13 -16.25 13.59
C THR A 143 -8.31 -15.80 15.06
N PRO A 144 -8.59 -14.52 15.33
CA PRO A 144 -8.85 -13.44 14.37
C PRO A 144 -7.57 -12.89 13.71
N ASP A 145 -7.63 -12.55 12.42
CA ASP A 145 -6.52 -11.93 11.68
C ASP A 145 -7.01 -11.20 10.42
N ILE A 146 -6.14 -10.37 9.82
CA ILE A 146 -6.33 -9.80 8.49
C ILE A 146 -5.60 -10.70 7.48
N ILE A 147 -6.37 -11.36 6.63
CA ILE A 147 -5.87 -12.23 5.57
C ILE A 147 -5.59 -11.39 4.32
N SER A 148 -4.41 -11.59 3.75
CA SER A 148 -3.99 -11.01 2.47
C SER A 148 -4.09 -12.06 1.37
N ILE A 149 -4.75 -11.71 0.27
CA ILE A 149 -4.94 -12.58 -0.89
C ILE A 149 -4.43 -11.83 -2.12
N THR A 150 -3.30 -12.24 -2.66
CA THR A 150 -2.77 -11.71 -3.92
C THR A 150 -3.22 -12.58 -5.08
N LEU A 151 -3.70 -11.96 -6.16
CA LEU A 151 -4.02 -12.69 -7.38
C LEU A 151 -2.72 -13.31 -7.95
N PRO A 152 -2.65 -14.62 -8.21
CA PRO A 152 -1.41 -15.24 -8.70
C PRO A 152 -1.05 -14.81 -10.12
N ASP A 153 0.24 -14.75 -10.43
CA ASP A 153 0.74 -14.36 -11.76
C ASP A 153 0.27 -15.29 -12.89
N GLN A 154 -0.10 -16.53 -12.56
CA GLN A 154 -0.65 -17.51 -13.52
C GLN A 154 -2.06 -17.17 -13.98
N VAL A 155 -2.79 -16.34 -13.23
CA VAL A 155 -4.11 -15.84 -13.65
C VAL A 155 -3.90 -14.71 -14.66
N ALA A 156 -4.74 -14.65 -15.68
CA ALA A 156 -4.72 -13.55 -16.63
C ALA A 156 -4.79 -12.20 -15.89
N PRO A 157 -3.94 -11.22 -16.25
CA PRO A 157 -3.92 -9.94 -15.58
C PRO A 157 -5.27 -9.24 -15.74
N LEU A 158 -5.70 -8.52 -14.70
CA LEU A 158 -6.92 -7.73 -14.81
C LEU A 158 -6.79 -6.72 -15.95
N GLU A 159 -7.76 -6.67 -16.84
CA GLU A 159 -7.77 -5.69 -17.92
C GLU A 159 -7.97 -4.26 -17.38
N ILE A 160 -7.24 -3.31 -17.96
CA ILE A 160 -7.40 -1.88 -17.70
C ILE A 160 -8.82 -1.43 -18.07
N GLY A 161 -9.43 -0.62 -17.21
CA GLY A 161 -10.78 -0.09 -17.39
C GLY A 161 -11.88 -1.07 -17.01
N ARG A 162 -11.58 -2.36 -16.80
CA ARG A 162 -12.57 -3.38 -16.43
C ARG A 162 -12.76 -3.46 -14.92
N THR A 163 -14.00 -3.77 -14.54
CA THR A 163 -14.42 -3.93 -13.15
C THR A 163 -14.74 -5.38 -12.87
N TYR A 164 -14.33 -5.84 -11.70
CA TYR A 164 -14.47 -7.20 -11.22
C TYR A 164 -15.09 -7.18 -9.83
N VAL A 165 -15.82 -8.24 -9.52
CA VAL A 165 -16.42 -8.46 -8.20
C VAL A 165 -15.67 -9.62 -7.56
N TRP A 166 -15.19 -9.41 -6.35
CA TRP A 166 -14.60 -10.47 -5.55
C TRP A 166 -15.48 -10.78 -4.35
N SER A 167 -15.43 -12.02 -3.89
CA SER A 167 -16.07 -12.47 -2.67
C SER A 167 -15.10 -13.26 -1.82
N PHE A 168 -15.29 -13.18 -0.50
CA PHE A 168 -14.61 -14.01 0.46
C PHE A 168 -15.67 -14.65 1.36
N ALA A 169 -15.73 -15.98 1.39
CA ALA A 169 -16.71 -16.74 2.15
C ALA A 169 -16.00 -17.65 3.17
N VAL A 170 -16.30 -17.46 4.46
CA VAL A 170 -15.89 -18.37 5.53
C VAL A 170 -16.73 -19.63 5.46
N ILE A 171 -16.05 -20.76 5.37
CA ILE A 171 -16.65 -22.08 5.18
C ILE A 171 -17.10 -22.64 6.53
N CYS A 172 -18.36 -22.41 6.90
CA CYS A 172 -18.94 -22.88 8.18
C CYS A 172 -19.27 -24.39 8.22
N ASN A 173 -19.90 -24.92 7.16
CA ASN A 173 -20.15 -26.35 6.98
C ASN A 173 -19.85 -26.80 5.53
N PRO A 174 -18.76 -27.53 5.28
CA PRO A 174 -18.35 -27.97 3.93
C PRO A 174 -19.41 -28.71 3.10
N THR A 175 -20.34 -29.41 3.76
CA THR A 175 -21.40 -30.16 3.08
C THR A 175 -22.70 -29.34 2.93
N ASP A 176 -22.84 -28.24 3.67
CA ASP A 176 -23.99 -27.33 3.61
C ASP A 176 -23.55 -25.87 3.81
N ARG A 177 -23.46 -25.13 2.71
CA ARG A 177 -22.93 -23.77 2.65
C ARG A 177 -23.94 -22.68 2.99
N VAL A 178 -25.19 -23.03 3.33
CA VAL A 178 -26.28 -22.05 3.51
C VAL A 178 -25.99 -21.04 4.63
N ALA A 179 -25.18 -21.41 5.62
CA ALA A 179 -24.81 -20.57 6.75
C ALA A 179 -23.43 -19.90 6.61
N ASP A 180 -22.77 -20.03 5.46
CA ASP A 180 -21.46 -19.41 5.25
C ASP A 180 -21.54 -17.89 5.41
N GLN A 181 -20.56 -17.33 6.10
CA GLN A 181 -20.42 -15.89 6.27
C GLN A 181 -19.60 -15.35 5.12
N PHE A 182 -20.06 -14.33 4.42
CA PHE A 182 -19.33 -13.80 3.28
C PHE A 182 -19.34 -12.29 3.22
N VAL A 183 -18.30 -11.76 2.59
CA VAL A 183 -18.17 -10.35 2.24
C VAL A 183 -17.81 -10.24 0.76
N THR A 184 -18.13 -9.09 0.18
CA THR A 184 -17.83 -8.80 -1.22
C THR A 184 -17.12 -7.47 -1.37
N GLY A 185 -16.35 -7.33 -2.43
CA GLY A 185 -15.79 -6.05 -2.84
C GLY A 185 -15.75 -5.91 -4.35
N ILE A 186 -15.46 -4.69 -4.80
CA ILE A 186 -15.39 -4.36 -6.21
C ILE A 186 -14.03 -3.75 -6.49
N VAL A 187 -13.35 -4.26 -7.52
CA VAL A 187 -12.05 -3.76 -7.98
C VAL A 187 -12.14 -3.35 -9.43
N GLN A 188 -11.53 -2.21 -9.78
CA GLN A 188 -11.36 -1.79 -11.15
C GLN A 188 -9.88 -1.46 -11.39
N ARG A 189 -9.28 -2.10 -12.40
CA ARG A 189 -7.93 -1.73 -12.80
C ARG A 189 -7.98 -0.43 -13.60
N THR A 190 -7.18 0.55 -13.20
CA THR A 190 -7.03 1.83 -13.89
C THR A 190 -5.63 1.96 -14.47
N LYS A 191 -5.45 2.93 -15.36
CA LYS A 191 -4.16 3.25 -15.99
C LYS A 191 -3.64 4.57 -15.43
N LEU A 192 -2.38 4.55 -14.99
CA LEU A 192 -1.60 5.76 -14.77
C LEU A 192 -0.62 5.96 -15.93
N SER A 193 -0.09 7.18 -16.06
CA SER A 193 0.97 7.45 -17.03
C SER A 193 2.25 6.69 -16.65
N LEU A 194 3.07 6.35 -17.64
CA LEU A 194 4.35 5.68 -17.39
C LEU A 194 5.26 6.53 -16.50
N ALA A 195 5.24 7.85 -16.67
CA ALA A 195 5.97 8.78 -15.82
C ALA A 195 5.51 8.70 -14.36
N ARG A 196 4.19 8.60 -14.12
CA ARG A 196 3.62 8.49 -12.77
C ARG A 196 3.95 7.16 -12.11
N LEU A 197 3.87 6.05 -12.85
CA LEU A 197 4.27 4.73 -12.35
C LEU A 197 5.75 4.71 -11.95
N ARG A 198 6.64 5.25 -12.80
CA ARG A 198 8.07 5.39 -12.47
C ARG A 198 8.31 6.25 -11.24
N GLN A 199 7.58 7.35 -11.11
CA GLN A 199 7.65 8.21 -9.92
C GLN A 199 7.29 7.41 -8.66
N ILE A 200 6.21 6.64 -8.69
CA ILE A 200 5.79 5.79 -7.57
C ILE A 200 6.87 4.75 -7.23
N GLU A 201 7.40 4.05 -8.23
CA GLU A 201 8.43 3.03 -8.04
C GLU A 201 9.72 3.59 -7.41
N GLN A 202 10.15 4.77 -7.84
CA GLN A 202 11.36 5.44 -7.33
C GLN A 202 11.15 6.11 -5.97
N THR A 203 9.90 6.33 -5.57
CA THR A 203 9.55 6.96 -4.30
C THR A 203 9.68 5.94 -3.15
N PRO A 204 10.30 6.31 -2.01
CA PRO A 204 10.34 5.46 -0.82
C PRO A 204 8.95 4.96 -0.39
N PRO A 205 8.80 3.70 0.09
CA PRO A 205 7.51 3.07 0.36
C PRO A 205 6.48 3.94 1.09
N ARG A 206 6.89 4.63 2.17
CA ARG A 206 5.99 5.50 2.95
C ARG A 206 5.45 6.68 2.16
N GLN A 207 6.26 7.25 1.28
CA GLN A 207 5.92 8.41 0.48
C GLN A 207 5.06 8.01 -0.74
N ARG A 208 5.09 6.74 -1.17
CA ARG A 208 4.19 6.23 -2.23
C ARG A 208 2.72 6.37 -1.88
N LEU A 209 2.38 6.32 -0.59
CA LEU A 209 0.99 6.45 -0.10
C LEU A 209 0.35 7.77 -0.55
N VAL A 210 1.10 8.88 -0.53
CA VAL A 210 0.62 10.18 -1.03
C VAL A 210 0.28 10.10 -2.50
N LEU A 211 1.19 9.53 -3.29
CA LEU A 211 1.05 9.49 -4.74
C LEU A 211 -0.18 8.67 -5.14
N TYR A 212 -0.35 7.51 -4.50
CA TYR A 212 -1.55 6.68 -4.69
C TYR A 212 -2.83 7.41 -4.28
N GLN A 213 -2.81 8.16 -3.18
CA GLN A 213 -3.97 8.92 -2.72
C GLN A 213 -4.36 10.04 -3.70
N GLU A 214 -3.39 10.79 -4.23
CA GLU A 214 -3.60 11.81 -5.27
C GLU A 214 -4.27 11.21 -6.52
N ASP A 215 -3.88 9.97 -6.87
CA ASP A 215 -4.43 9.22 -7.99
C ASP A 215 -5.72 8.44 -7.65
N ARG A 216 -6.22 8.56 -6.41
CA ARG A 216 -7.41 7.85 -5.88
C ARG A 216 -7.30 6.32 -5.98
N ILE A 217 -6.09 5.79 -5.92
CA ILE A 217 -5.82 4.35 -5.89
C ILE A 217 -6.13 3.80 -4.50
N TRP A 218 -6.75 2.62 -4.44
CA TRP A 218 -7.23 2.00 -3.22
C TRP A 218 -6.43 0.76 -2.82
N TYR A 219 -6.40 -0.26 -3.69
CA TYR A 219 -5.88 -1.58 -3.32
C TYR A 219 -4.35 -1.58 -3.16
N ASP A 220 -3.63 -0.86 -4.03
CA ASP A 220 -2.17 -0.80 -4.01
C ASP A 220 -1.61 -0.14 -2.72
N PRO A 221 -2.06 1.06 -2.29
CA PRO A 221 -1.60 1.63 -1.02
C PRO A 221 -2.09 0.84 0.19
N LEU A 222 -3.27 0.23 0.14
CA LEU A 222 -3.78 -0.63 1.22
C LEU A 222 -2.87 -1.84 1.44
N ALA A 223 -2.49 -2.53 0.36
CA ALA A 223 -1.58 -3.67 0.41
C ALA A 223 -0.19 -3.26 0.92
N LEU A 224 0.34 -2.14 0.42
CA LEU A 224 1.61 -1.60 0.89
C LEU A 224 1.58 -1.25 2.38
N LEU A 225 0.52 -0.60 2.84
CA LEU A 225 0.38 -0.16 4.22
C LEU A 225 0.18 -1.34 5.16
N PHE A 226 -0.51 -2.39 4.72
CA PHE A 226 -0.61 -3.66 5.43
C PHE A 226 0.77 -4.29 5.67
N GLU A 227 1.61 -4.40 4.65
CA GLU A 227 2.97 -4.95 4.79
C GLU A 227 3.87 -4.08 5.69
N LEU A 228 3.77 -2.76 5.57
CA LEU A 228 4.47 -1.84 6.46
C LEU A 228 4.01 -2.03 7.92
N LYS A 229 2.70 -2.17 8.15
CA LYS A 229 2.14 -2.35 9.50
C LYS A 229 2.54 -3.71 10.11
N ARG A 230 2.64 -4.76 9.29
CA ARG A 230 3.13 -6.09 9.70
C ARG A 230 4.60 -6.09 10.10
N SER A 231 5.44 -5.44 9.30
CA SER A 231 6.90 -5.44 9.48
C SER A 231 7.36 -4.44 10.56
N GLN A 232 6.64 -3.34 10.76
CA GLN A 232 7.05 -2.22 11.62
C GLN A 232 6.00 -1.96 12.70
N THR A 233 5.71 -2.97 13.53
CA THR A 233 4.54 -2.95 14.43
C THR A 233 4.52 -1.81 15.45
N ASN A 234 5.69 -1.31 15.85
CA ASN A 234 5.86 -0.27 16.88
C ASN A 234 5.98 1.13 16.28
N ASP A 235 5.89 1.27 14.96
CA ASP A 235 5.96 2.56 14.30
C ASP A 235 4.63 3.31 14.43
N SER A 236 4.66 4.42 15.16
CA SER A 236 3.49 5.25 15.43
C SER A 236 2.99 5.97 14.18
N ASP A 237 3.88 6.29 13.23
CA ASP A 237 3.53 6.95 11.98
C ASP A 237 2.80 5.99 11.04
N ILE A 238 3.26 4.74 10.90
CA ILE A 238 2.55 3.70 10.14
C ILE A 238 1.22 3.38 10.80
N SER A 239 1.16 3.32 12.13
CA SER A 239 -0.08 3.07 12.86
C SER A 239 -1.11 4.19 12.64
N ARG A 240 -0.65 5.44 12.61
CA ARG A 240 -1.49 6.59 12.29
C ARG A 240 -1.95 6.57 10.83
N ALA A 241 -1.04 6.32 9.89
CA ALA A 241 -1.33 6.16 8.47
C ALA A 241 -2.40 5.08 8.21
N TRP A 242 -2.30 3.93 8.89
CA TRP A 242 -3.30 2.86 8.83
C TRP A 242 -4.69 3.34 9.25
N ARG A 243 -4.80 4.00 10.40
CA ARG A 243 -6.08 4.53 10.88
C ARG A 243 -6.66 5.57 9.93
N GLU A 244 -5.85 6.52 9.49
CA GLU A 244 -6.30 7.61 8.60
C GLU A 244 -6.73 7.07 7.23
N PHE A 245 -6.02 6.09 6.67
CA PHE A 245 -6.41 5.42 5.43
C PHE A 245 -7.75 4.70 5.56
N LEU A 246 -7.93 3.92 6.64
CA LEU A 246 -9.17 3.19 6.87
C LEU A 246 -10.35 4.10 7.14
N GLN A 247 -10.14 5.19 7.88
CA GLN A 247 -11.15 6.22 8.11
C GLN A 247 -11.59 6.89 6.80
N ALA A 248 -10.65 7.24 5.93
CA ALA A 248 -10.97 7.84 4.63
C ALA A 248 -11.80 6.92 3.72
N GLY A 249 -11.68 5.59 3.92
CA GLY A 249 -12.48 4.59 3.24
C GLY A 249 -13.78 4.17 3.94
N GLY A 250 -14.12 4.77 5.08
CA GLY A 250 -15.32 4.41 5.85
C GLY A 250 -15.24 3.05 6.55
N MET A 251 -14.04 2.66 7.03
CA MET A 251 -13.81 1.44 7.81
C MET A 251 -13.36 1.77 9.24
N GLU A 252 -14.11 2.63 9.91
CA GLU A 252 -13.79 3.14 11.25
C GLU A 252 -13.68 2.00 12.29
N THR A 253 -14.49 0.95 12.12
CA THR A 253 -14.50 -0.24 12.99
C THR A 253 -13.19 -1.05 12.91
N MET A 254 -12.39 -0.85 11.86
CA MET A 254 -11.16 -1.59 11.60
C MET A 254 -9.88 -0.85 11.98
N MET A 255 -9.98 0.43 12.36
CA MET A 255 -8.83 1.29 12.65
C MET A 255 -7.92 0.77 13.76
N ASN A 256 -8.47 0.06 14.74
CA ASN A 256 -7.72 -0.46 15.88
C ASN A 256 -7.24 -1.91 15.69
N ILE A 257 -7.59 -2.55 14.56
CA ILE A 257 -7.13 -3.89 14.23
C ILE A 257 -5.75 -3.81 13.59
N SER A 258 -4.80 -4.58 14.13
CA SER A 258 -3.45 -4.71 13.58
C SER A 258 -3.26 -6.07 12.92
N PRO A 259 -2.67 -6.13 11.71
CA PRO A 259 -2.22 -7.36 11.08
C PRO A 259 -1.29 -8.19 11.97
N ALA A 260 -1.40 -9.52 11.93
CA ALA A 260 -0.43 -10.40 12.58
C ALA A 260 0.97 -10.27 11.95
N ARG A 261 2.03 -10.48 12.74
CA ARG A 261 3.41 -10.49 12.21
C ARG A 261 3.63 -11.69 11.27
N PRO A 262 4.53 -11.56 10.25
CA PRO A 262 5.07 -12.73 9.56
C PRO A 262 5.69 -13.68 10.59
N ARG A 263 5.40 -14.98 10.47
CA ARG A 263 6.11 -16.01 11.22
C ARG A 263 7.45 -16.28 10.57
#